data_AF-A0A1V5Z649-F1
#
_entry.id   AF-A0A1V5Z649-F1
#
_cell.length_a   1.000
_cell.length_b   1.000
_cell.length_c   1.000
_cell.angle_alpha   90.00
_cell.angle_beta   90.00
_cell.angle_gamma   90.00
#
_symmetry.space_group_name_H-M   'P 1'
#
loop_
_entity.id
_entity.type
_entity.pdbx_description
1 polymer ?
#
loop_
_entity_poly.entity_id
_entity_poly.type
_entity_poly.pdbx_seq_one_letter_code
_entity_poly.pdbx_strand_id
1 'polypeptide(L)'
;MAKGGYRSGALCANSLFINQGKESFTDIAKAAGVADEGNGYCCAFADYDNDGDPDLYTGSLNEFDKPVTRRLYRNDGNMKFTDVTETLGLAAKGYDVSCFWGDIDNDGDLDLFLANSTGKGAAAEKNYAANTLLRNNGDGTFTDISKESGVDILTNSRGCTMGDVDNDGDLDIYVTNSMSDALLLINDGKGRFAESGEKLGGAVFYAHGCALGDLDGDGDLDLVAGNWRNVGAYNPGEWKVFRNRTNTPNYLKVNVRGKKSNRSAVMSRVMVYRAGQAKNKSGFLAMREITAGNGTFPGNPLQVHVGLGAVKTCDVVVTFPTTGREVVIPNVAAGKTLDVEEPDR
;
A
#
# COMPACT_ATOMS: atom_id res chain seq x y z
N MET A 1 -11.35 -8.28 7.09
CA MET A 1 -10.23 -9.19 7.42
C MET A 1 -10.48 -10.48 6.66
N ALA A 2 -9.69 -10.78 5.63
CA ALA A 2 -9.79 -12.04 4.90
C ALA A 2 -8.73 -13.01 5.42
N LYS A 3 -9.12 -14.26 5.65
CA LYS A 3 -8.23 -15.32 6.10
C LYS A 3 -8.34 -16.50 5.15
N GLY A 4 -7.32 -16.71 4.32
CA GLY A 4 -7.01 -18.02 3.77
C GLY A 4 -6.18 -18.79 4.81
N GLY A 5 -6.45 -20.07 5.02
CA GLY A 5 -5.70 -20.87 5.99
C GLY A 5 -5.69 -22.35 5.64
N TYR A 6 -4.55 -23.00 5.82
CA TYR A 6 -4.37 -24.42 5.55
C TYR A 6 -5.08 -25.29 6.60
N ARG A 7 -6.11 -26.05 6.21
CA ARG A 7 -6.60 -27.21 6.98
C ARG A 7 -6.30 -28.49 6.20
N SER A 8 -5.32 -29.25 6.69
CA SER A 8 -4.98 -30.64 6.30
C SER A 8 -5.58 -31.10 4.96
N GLY A 9 -4.99 -30.66 3.84
CA GLY A 9 -5.29 -31.18 2.51
C GLY A 9 -6.45 -30.54 1.74
N ALA A 10 -7.31 -29.72 2.36
CA ALA A 10 -8.39 -29.01 1.68
C ALA A 10 -8.02 -27.54 1.40
N LEU A 11 -8.42 -27.01 0.24
CA LEU A 11 -8.44 -25.56 0.02
C LEU A 11 -9.45 -24.95 1.01
N CYS A 12 -9.08 -23.86 1.66
CA CYS A 12 -10.04 -23.08 2.44
C CYS A 12 -10.43 -21.86 1.62
N ALA A 13 -11.74 -21.65 1.50
CA ALA A 13 -12.27 -20.43 0.92
C ALA A 13 -11.83 -19.21 1.74
N ASN A 14 -11.67 -18.08 1.07
CA ASN A 14 -11.52 -16.79 1.74
C ASN A 14 -12.74 -16.52 2.64
N SER A 15 -12.49 -15.92 3.81
CA SER A 15 -13.53 -15.36 4.68
C SER A 15 -13.62 -13.84 4.54
N LEU A 16 -14.77 -13.26 4.82
CA LEU A 16 -14.97 -11.81 4.85
C LEU A 16 -15.85 -11.49 6.04
N PHE A 17 -15.25 -10.93 7.09
CA PHE A 17 -15.97 -10.63 8.32
C PHE A 17 -16.50 -9.20 8.37
N ILE A 18 -17.79 -9.05 8.62
CA ILE A 18 -18.41 -7.78 9.02
C ILE A 18 -18.44 -7.69 10.54
N ASN A 19 -17.91 -6.59 11.07
CA ASN A 19 -18.02 -6.27 12.49
C ASN A 19 -19.44 -5.82 12.82
N GLN A 20 -20.13 -6.55 13.67
CA GLN A 20 -21.51 -6.25 14.11
C GLN A 20 -21.52 -5.34 15.36
N GLY A 21 -20.36 -4.89 15.81
CA GLY A 21 -20.16 -4.32 17.12
C GLY A 21 -20.25 -5.38 18.22
N LYS A 22 -20.10 -4.93 19.48
CA LYS A 22 -20.20 -5.79 20.68
C LYS A 22 -19.35 -7.07 20.57
N GLU A 23 -18.13 -6.91 20.06
CA GLU A 23 -17.13 -7.99 19.95
C GLU A 23 -17.57 -9.17 19.07
N SER A 24 -18.46 -8.94 18.10
CA SER A 24 -19.01 -9.99 17.23
C SER A 24 -18.78 -9.72 15.75
N PHE A 25 -18.54 -10.79 15.00
CA PHE A 25 -18.31 -10.77 13.56
C PHE A 25 -19.19 -11.79 12.84
N THR A 26 -19.62 -11.45 11.62
CA THR A 26 -20.32 -12.38 10.72
C THR A 26 -19.47 -12.61 9.48
N ASP A 27 -19.16 -13.87 9.16
CA ASP A 27 -18.56 -14.21 7.87
C ASP A 27 -19.63 -14.12 6.78
N ILE A 28 -19.40 -13.25 5.80
CA ILE A 28 -20.29 -13.02 4.68
C ILE A 28 -19.65 -13.42 3.33
N ALA A 29 -18.45 -14.00 3.29
CA ALA A 29 -17.69 -14.19 2.04
C ALA A 29 -18.52 -14.83 0.92
N LYS A 30 -19.25 -15.91 1.23
CA LYS A 30 -20.09 -16.61 0.25
C LYS A 30 -21.25 -15.75 -0.23
N ALA A 31 -21.88 -15.00 0.67
CA ALA A 31 -22.99 -14.11 0.34
C ALA A 31 -22.49 -12.87 -0.45
N ALA A 32 -21.27 -12.43 -0.18
CA ALA A 32 -20.63 -11.28 -0.80
C ALA A 32 -20.04 -11.60 -2.19
N GLY A 33 -19.77 -12.88 -2.48
CA GLY A 33 -19.19 -13.31 -3.76
C GLY A 33 -17.66 -13.49 -3.76
N VAL A 34 -17.02 -13.44 -2.58
CA VAL A 34 -15.55 -13.45 -2.43
C VAL A 34 -15.01 -14.73 -1.79
N ALA A 35 -15.83 -15.75 -1.60
CA ALA A 35 -15.43 -17.05 -1.03
C ALA A 35 -14.68 -17.95 -2.04
N ASP A 36 -13.72 -17.39 -2.77
CA ASP A 36 -12.86 -18.15 -3.68
C ASP A 36 -11.95 -19.09 -2.89
N GLU A 37 -11.71 -20.27 -3.46
CA GLU A 37 -10.85 -21.30 -2.88
C GLU A 37 -9.45 -21.17 -3.46
N GLY A 38 -8.46 -21.09 -2.59
CA GLY A 38 -7.08 -20.90 -3.04
C GLY A 38 -6.12 -20.79 -1.87
N ASN A 39 -4.87 -20.48 -2.19
CA ASN A 39 -3.85 -20.20 -1.20
C ASN A 39 -3.65 -18.70 -1.09
N GLY A 40 -4.61 -18.00 -0.46
CA GLY A 40 -4.56 -16.54 -0.30
C GLY A 40 -3.42 -16.11 0.64
N TYR A 41 -2.56 -15.20 0.18
CA TYR A 41 -1.39 -14.70 0.92
C TYR A 41 -1.52 -13.27 1.35
N CYS A 42 -2.18 -12.43 0.55
CA CYS A 42 -2.43 -11.03 0.87
C CYS A 42 -3.83 -10.60 0.45
N CYS A 43 -4.33 -9.56 1.10
CA CYS A 43 -5.54 -8.88 0.70
C CYS A 43 -5.49 -7.41 1.11
N ALA A 44 -6.08 -6.53 0.32
CA ALA A 44 -6.19 -5.11 0.63
C ALA A 44 -7.50 -4.56 0.06
N PHE A 45 -8.08 -3.58 0.78
CA PHE A 45 -9.17 -2.78 0.24
C PHE A 45 -8.61 -1.49 -0.38
N ALA A 46 -9.20 -1.05 -1.48
CA ALA A 46 -8.97 0.25 -2.12
C ALA A 46 -10.18 0.61 -2.98
N ASP A 47 -10.43 1.89 -3.21
CA ASP A 47 -11.43 2.37 -4.18
C ASP A 47 -10.70 2.66 -5.49
N TYR A 48 -10.54 1.64 -6.35
CA TYR A 48 -9.63 1.73 -7.51
C TYR A 48 -10.30 2.42 -8.71
N ASP A 49 -11.63 2.42 -8.77
CA ASP A 49 -12.39 3.07 -9.85
C ASP A 49 -13.06 4.40 -9.42
N ASN A 50 -12.74 4.87 -8.20
CA ASN A 50 -13.17 6.14 -7.63
C ASN A 50 -14.70 6.26 -7.50
N ASP A 51 -15.40 5.15 -7.31
CA ASP A 51 -16.86 5.13 -7.15
C ASP A 51 -17.31 5.36 -5.69
N GLY A 52 -16.35 5.33 -4.75
CA GLY A 52 -16.55 5.56 -3.33
C GLY A 52 -16.83 4.31 -2.50
N ASP A 53 -16.91 3.14 -3.12
CA ASP A 53 -17.05 1.84 -2.48
C ASP A 53 -15.68 1.11 -2.43
N PRO A 54 -15.30 0.49 -1.28
CA PRO A 54 -14.03 -0.23 -1.21
C PRO A 54 -14.09 -1.55 -1.97
N ASP A 55 -13.24 -1.67 -2.98
CA ASP A 55 -12.95 -2.89 -3.74
C ASP A 55 -11.93 -3.76 -3.01
N LEU A 56 -11.84 -5.04 -3.38
CA LEU A 56 -10.98 -6.01 -2.71
C LEU A 56 -9.99 -6.65 -3.69
N TYR A 57 -8.70 -6.48 -3.40
CA TYR A 57 -7.66 -7.31 -4.00
C TYR A 57 -7.34 -8.51 -3.12
N THR A 58 -7.10 -9.67 -3.74
CA THR A 58 -6.49 -10.83 -3.07
C THR A 58 -5.38 -11.42 -3.92
N GLY A 59 -4.21 -11.61 -3.32
CA GLY A 59 -3.07 -12.28 -3.93
C GLY A 59 -2.90 -13.70 -3.39
N SER A 60 -2.22 -14.55 -4.16
CA SER A 60 -1.93 -15.92 -3.78
C SER A 60 -0.52 -16.34 -4.15
N LEU A 61 -0.06 -17.40 -3.47
CA LEU A 61 1.23 -18.03 -3.73
C LEU A 61 1.04 -19.51 -4.07
N ASN A 62 1.81 -20.01 -5.03
CA ASN A 62 1.88 -21.45 -5.34
C ASN A 62 2.69 -22.20 -4.27
N GLU A 63 2.17 -22.24 -3.05
CA GLU A 63 2.64 -23.17 -2.04
C GLU A 63 1.77 -24.43 -2.11
N PHE A 64 2.39 -25.61 -1.97
CA PHE A 64 1.70 -26.90 -1.94
C PHE A 64 0.92 -27.30 -3.22
N ASP A 65 1.43 -26.98 -4.42
CA ASP A 65 0.79 -27.31 -5.72
C ASP A 65 -0.60 -26.69 -5.91
N LYS A 66 -0.88 -25.58 -5.22
CA LYS A 66 -2.16 -24.90 -5.38
C LYS A 66 -2.12 -23.92 -6.56
N PRO A 67 -3.24 -23.74 -7.28
CA PRO A 67 -3.33 -22.73 -8.32
C PRO A 67 -2.95 -21.35 -7.77
N VAL A 68 -2.24 -20.57 -8.57
CA VAL A 68 -2.04 -19.14 -8.31
C VAL A 68 -3.23 -18.42 -8.90
N THR A 69 -4.13 -17.96 -8.02
CA THR A 69 -5.30 -17.18 -8.36
C THR A 69 -5.21 -15.85 -7.62
N ARG A 70 -4.86 -14.79 -8.34
CA ARG A 70 -5.12 -13.43 -7.84
C ARG A 70 -6.53 -13.03 -8.21
N ARG A 71 -7.11 -12.11 -7.45
CA ARG A 71 -8.44 -11.60 -7.71
C ARG A 71 -8.49 -10.10 -7.47
N LEU A 72 -9.11 -9.37 -8.38
CA LEU A 72 -9.62 -8.03 -8.13
C LEU A 72 -11.15 -8.10 -8.16
N TYR A 73 -11.76 -7.77 -7.04
CA TYR A 73 -13.19 -7.77 -6.84
C TYR A 73 -13.69 -6.34 -6.75
N ARG A 74 -14.49 -5.91 -7.73
CA ARG A 74 -15.19 -4.63 -7.65
C ARG A 74 -16.37 -4.74 -6.70
N ASN A 75 -16.56 -3.79 -5.80
CA ASN A 75 -17.70 -3.73 -4.90
C ASN A 75 -18.84 -2.97 -5.58
N ASP A 76 -19.86 -3.68 -6.07
CA ASP A 76 -21.04 -3.09 -6.73
C ASP A 76 -22.05 -2.49 -5.71
N GLY A 77 -21.57 -2.10 -4.52
CA GLY A 77 -22.34 -1.65 -3.39
C GLY A 77 -23.02 -2.78 -2.59
N ASN A 78 -23.54 -2.42 -1.41
CA ASN A 78 -24.22 -3.34 -0.49
C ASN A 78 -23.42 -4.62 -0.15
N MET A 79 -22.09 -4.52 -0.15
CA MET A 79 -21.16 -5.64 0.12
C MET A 79 -21.30 -6.79 -0.89
N LYS A 80 -21.66 -6.47 -2.15
CA LYS A 80 -21.70 -7.41 -3.26
C LYS A 80 -20.52 -7.16 -4.17
N PHE A 81 -19.76 -8.22 -4.43
CA PHE A 81 -18.52 -8.12 -5.17
C PHE A 81 -18.61 -8.90 -6.47
N THR A 82 -18.14 -8.29 -7.55
CA THR A 82 -17.95 -8.93 -8.85
C THR A 82 -16.46 -9.13 -9.10
N ASP A 83 -16.05 -10.36 -9.41
CA ASP A 83 -14.70 -10.64 -9.86
C ASP A 83 -14.49 -10.08 -11.27
N VAL A 84 -13.62 -9.08 -11.39
CA VAL A 84 -13.30 -8.38 -12.63
C VAL A 84 -11.91 -8.76 -13.18
N THR A 85 -11.25 -9.75 -12.58
CA THR A 85 -9.85 -10.11 -12.86
C THR A 85 -9.60 -10.42 -14.34
N GLU A 86 -10.44 -11.26 -14.95
CA GLU A 86 -10.33 -11.64 -16.37
C GLU A 86 -10.67 -10.47 -17.29
N THR A 87 -11.73 -9.72 -16.95
CA THR A 87 -12.18 -8.55 -17.72
C THR A 87 -11.10 -7.48 -17.82
N LEU A 88 -10.29 -7.33 -16.76
CA LEU A 88 -9.17 -6.39 -16.69
C LEU A 88 -7.83 -7.00 -17.14
N GLY A 89 -7.81 -8.26 -17.60
CA GLY A 89 -6.60 -8.93 -18.08
C GLY A 89 -5.56 -9.23 -17.00
N LEU A 90 -5.97 -9.31 -15.73
CA LEU A 90 -5.07 -9.49 -14.57
C LEU A 90 -4.81 -10.96 -14.22
N ALA A 91 -5.52 -11.91 -14.84
CA ALA A 91 -5.53 -13.32 -14.45
C ALA A 91 -4.17 -14.05 -14.56
N ALA A 92 -3.28 -13.59 -15.44
CA ALA A 92 -2.09 -14.34 -15.87
C ALA A 92 -0.76 -13.99 -15.17
N LYS A 93 -0.77 -13.19 -14.10
CA LYS A 93 0.45 -12.94 -13.30
C LYS A 93 0.14 -13.35 -11.87
N GLY A 94 1.14 -13.76 -11.13
CA GLY A 94 0.88 -14.22 -9.78
C GLY A 94 2.09 -14.86 -9.19
N TYR A 95 2.51 -14.36 -8.03
CA TYR A 95 3.09 -15.05 -6.87
C TYR A 95 3.02 -14.04 -5.71
N ASP A 96 1.86 -13.38 -5.58
CA ASP A 96 1.69 -12.13 -4.89
C ASP A 96 1.57 -12.41 -3.40
N VAL A 97 2.63 -12.12 -2.66
CA VAL A 97 2.68 -12.38 -1.21
C VAL A 97 2.35 -11.15 -0.38
N SER A 98 2.51 -9.97 -0.97
CA SER A 98 2.10 -8.69 -0.39
C SER A 98 1.68 -7.75 -1.52
N CYS A 99 0.80 -6.81 -1.18
CA CYS A 99 0.28 -5.82 -2.10
C CYS A 99 0.16 -4.47 -1.40
N PHE A 100 0.34 -3.39 -2.14
CA PHE A 100 0.19 -2.05 -1.60
C PHE A 100 -0.42 -1.14 -2.65
N TRP A 101 -1.51 -0.46 -2.27
CA TRP A 101 -2.17 0.54 -3.10
C TRP A 101 -1.60 1.93 -2.81
N GLY A 102 -1.33 2.70 -3.86
CA GLY A 102 -0.83 4.07 -3.76
C GLY A 102 -0.82 4.74 -5.12
N ASP A 103 -0.97 6.06 -5.14
CA ASP A 103 -0.86 6.90 -6.34
C ASP A 103 0.63 7.17 -6.61
N ILE A 104 1.25 6.37 -7.48
CA ILE A 104 2.71 6.35 -7.67
C ILE A 104 3.19 7.48 -8.58
N ASP A 105 2.38 7.94 -9.52
CA ASP A 105 2.71 9.03 -10.43
C ASP A 105 1.96 10.33 -10.14
N ASN A 106 1.27 10.40 -8.99
CA ASN A 106 0.54 11.56 -8.52
C ASN A 106 -0.43 12.06 -9.61
N ASP A 107 -1.27 11.17 -10.13
CA ASP A 107 -2.33 11.47 -11.09
C ASP A 107 -3.74 11.46 -10.48
N GLY A 108 -3.87 10.99 -9.24
CA GLY A 108 -5.10 10.93 -8.46
C GLY A 108 -5.78 9.55 -8.46
N ASP A 109 -5.26 8.59 -9.22
CA ASP A 109 -5.75 7.22 -9.32
C ASP A 109 -4.82 6.26 -8.57
N LEU A 110 -5.39 5.28 -7.84
CA LEU A 110 -4.57 4.35 -7.06
C LEU A 110 -3.97 3.26 -7.96
N ASP A 111 -2.65 3.14 -7.92
CA ASP A 111 -1.88 2.06 -8.53
C ASP A 111 -1.70 0.89 -7.55
N LEU A 112 -1.32 -0.26 -8.10
CA LEU A 112 -1.11 -1.48 -7.32
C LEU A 112 0.30 -2.05 -7.51
N PHE A 113 1.09 -2.00 -6.43
CA PHE A 113 2.35 -2.73 -6.35
C PHE A 113 2.14 -4.12 -5.73
N LEU A 114 2.79 -5.12 -6.32
CA LEU A 114 2.76 -6.51 -5.88
C LEU A 114 4.19 -6.99 -5.61
N ALA A 115 4.46 -7.28 -4.35
CA ALA A 115 5.68 -7.99 -3.96
C ALA A 115 5.49 -9.47 -4.27
N ASN A 116 6.30 -9.97 -5.20
CA ASN A 116 6.19 -11.34 -5.69
C ASN A 116 7.29 -12.24 -5.11
N SER A 117 6.94 -13.51 -4.91
CA SER A 117 7.82 -14.52 -4.32
C SER A 117 8.05 -15.70 -5.28
N THR A 118 8.83 -16.69 -4.86
CA THR A 118 8.98 -17.96 -5.57
C THR A 118 7.71 -18.82 -5.53
N GLY A 119 7.36 -19.43 -6.66
CA GLY A 119 6.54 -20.65 -6.68
C GLY A 119 7.27 -21.88 -6.13
N LYS A 120 6.55 -23.00 -6.01
CA LYS A 120 7.01 -24.29 -5.48
C LYS A 120 8.47 -24.64 -5.84
N GLY A 121 9.24 -25.08 -4.83
CA GLY A 121 10.63 -25.56 -5.00
C GLY A 121 11.70 -24.60 -4.49
N ALA A 122 11.49 -24.02 -3.30
CA ALA A 122 12.33 -23.02 -2.60
C ALA A 122 13.79 -23.43 -2.28
N ALA A 123 14.36 -24.41 -3.00
CA ALA A 123 15.76 -24.81 -2.93
C ALA A 123 16.61 -24.32 -4.12
N ALA A 124 16.01 -23.68 -5.14
CA ALA A 124 16.77 -23.12 -6.26
C ALA A 124 16.52 -21.62 -6.37
N GLU A 125 17.56 -20.82 -6.10
CA GLU A 125 17.66 -19.36 -6.21
C GLU A 125 17.36 -18.80 -7.62
N LYS A 126 16.76 -19.58 -8.53
CA LYS A 126 16.64 -19.29 -9.97
C LYS A 126 15.21 -19.14 -10.51
N ASN A 127 14.19 -19.24 -9.66
CA ASN A 127 12.78 -19.15 -10.07
C ASN A 127 12.01 -18.04 -9.31
N TYR A 128 12.65 -16.91 -9.02
CA TYR A 128 11.96 -15.74 -8.48
C TYR A 128 10.99 -15.17 -9.52
N ALA A 129 9.83 -14.71 -9.06
CA ALA A 129 8.97 -13.88 -9.87
C ALA A 129 9.32 -12.41 -9.59
N ALA A 130 9.44 -11.64 -10.67
CA ALA A 130 9.69 -10.21 -10.57
C ALA A 130 8.51 -9.53 -9.87
N ASN A 131 8.77 -8.50 -9.06
CA ASN A 131 7.68 -7.68 -8.51
C ASN A 131 6.88 -7.03 -9.66
N THR A 132 5.63 -6.67 -9.39
CA THR A 132 4.74 -6.08 -10.39
C THR A 132 4.29 -4.69 -9.96
N LEU A 133 4.28 -3.74 -10.87
CA LEU A 133 3.58 -2.46 -10.71
C LEU A 133 2.52 -2.32 -11.80
N LEU A 134 1.26 -2.26 -11.37
CA LEU A 134 0.10 -2.05 -12.21
C LEU A 134 -0.34 -0.59 -12.05
N ARG A 135 -0.08 0.22 -13.08
CA ARG A 135 -0.55 1.60 -13.12
C ARG A 135 -2.03 1.63 -13.51
N ASN A 136 -2.85 2.34 -12.77
CA ASN A 136 -4.23 2.59 -13.11
C ASN A 136 -4.30 3.60 -14.26
N ASN A 137 -5.14 3.35 -15.26
CA ASN A 137 -5.25 4.25 -16.42
C ASN A 137 -6.32 5.34 -16.22
N GLY A 138 -6.93 5.42 -15.04
CA GLY A 138 -8.02 6.36 -14.69
C GLY A 138 -9.38 6.01 -15.29
N ASP A 139 -9.49 4.87 -15.97
CA ASP A 139 -10.72 4.33 -16.54
C ASP A 139 -11.10 2.97 -15.92
N GLY A 140 -10.49 2.62 -14.79
CA GLY A 140 -10.66 1.34 -14.10
C GLY A 140 -9.90 0.18 -14.74
N THR A 141 -9.05 0.44 -15.75
CA THR A 141 -8.12 -0.56 -16.32
C THR A 141 -6.69 -0.34 -15.84
N PHE A 142 -5.84 -1.36 -16.00
CA PHE A 142 -4.46 -1.31 -15.54
C PHE A 142 -3.46 -1.58 -16.67
N THR A 143 -2.34 -0.85 -16.63
CA THR A 143 -1.15 -1.12 -17.45
C THR A 143 -0.03 -1.66 -16.57
N ASP A 144 0.58 -2.79 -16.95
CA ASP A 144 1.78 -3.27 -16.27
C ASP A 144 3.00 -2.51 -16.75
N ILE A 145 3.55 -1.72 -15.85
CA ILE A 145 4.72 -0.88 -16.08
C ILE A 145 5.95 -1.42 -15.36
N SER A 146 5.96 -2.68 -14.90
CA SER A 146 7.02 -3.20 -14.01
C SER A 146 8.43 -3.03 -14.56
N LYS A 147 8.60 -3.31 -15.86
CA LYS A 147 9.88 -3.16 -16.55
C LYS A 147 10.24 -1.70 -16.86
N GLU A 148 9.25 -0.89 -17.20
CA GLU A 148 9.46 0.54 -17.48
C GLU A 148 9.82 1.31 -16.22
N SER A 149 9.16 0.96 -15.11
CA SER A 149 9.36 1.53 -13.78
C SER A 149 10.62 0.99 -13.09
N GLY A 150 11.19 -0.12 -13.56
CA GLY A 150 12.40 -0.73 -12.97
C GLY A 150 12.15 -1.53 -11.70
N VAL A 151 10.89 -1.82 -11.37
CA VAL A 151 10.54 -2.65 -10.19
C VAL A 151 10.52 -4.15 -10.50
N ASP A 152 10.78 -4.57 -11.74
CA ASP A 152 10.81 -5.98 -12.18
C ASP A 152 12.01 -6.78 -11.64
N ILE A 153 12.39 -6.51 -10.39
CA ILE A 153 13.51 -7.08 -9.68
C ILE A 153 13.14 -8.51 -9.24
N LEU A 154 14.01 -9.46 -9.59
CA LEU A 154 13.86 -10.89 -9.29
C LEU A 154 14.36 -11.21 -7.88
N THR A 155 13.49 -11.00 -6.88
CA THR A 155 13.78 -11.31 -5.47
C THR A 155 12.76 -12.27 -4.87
N ASN A 156 13.08 -12.80 -3.69
CA ASN A 156 12.13 -13.55 -2.87
C ASN A 156 11.38 -12.59 -1.94
N SER A 157 10.59 -11.68 -2.52
CA SER A 157 9.90 -10.61 -1.79
C SER A 157 8.89 -11.18 -0.81
N ARG A 158 8.63 -10.47 0.29
CA ARG A 158 7.75 -10.95 1.38
C ARG A 158 6.74 -9.90 1.80
N GLY A 159 7.22 -8.73 2.19
CA GLY A 159 6.41 -7.57 2.53
C GLY A 159 6.81 -6.39 1.66
N CYS A 160 5.88 -5.44 1.53
CA CYS A 160 6.16 -4.15 0.91
C CYS A 160 5.41 -3.05 1.65
N THR A 161 5.99 -1.85 1.66
CA THR A 161 5.34 -0.63 2.11
C THR A 161 5.71 0.53 1.21
N MET A 162 4.88 1.56 1.17
CA MET A 162 5.17 2.81 0.46
C MET A 162 5.20 4.00 1.42
N GLY A 163 6.00 5.00 1.08
CA GLY A 163 6.09 6.28 1.78
C GLY A 163 7.09 7.20 1.08
N ASP A 164 6.99 8.49 1.32
CA ASP A 164 7.86 9.52 0.73
C ASP A 164 9.08 9.69 1.64
N VAL A 165 10.15 8.95 1.37
CA VAL A 165 11.30 8.85 2.30
C VAL A 165 12.32 9.95 2.07
N ASP A 166 12.31 10.63 0.94
CA ASP A 166 13.21 11.75 0.67
C ASP A 166 12.48 13.12 0.63
N ASN A 167 11.25 13.17 1.12
CA ASN A 167 10.40 14.34 1.26
C ASN A 167 10.22 15.14 -0.05
N ASP A 168 10.20 14.49 -1.21
CA ASP A 168 10.08 15.16 -2.51
C ASP A 168 8.63 15.27 -3.04
N GLY A 169 7.70 14.51 -2.45
CA GLY A 169 6.29 14.46 -2.80
C GLY A 169 5.85 13.14 -3.43
N ASP A 170 6.79 12.28 -3.81
CA ASP A 170 6.53 11.05 -4.54
C ASP A 170 6.58 9.84 -3.60
N LEU A 171 5.80 8.79 -3.91
CA LEU A 171 5.81 7.57 -3.11
C LEU A 171 6.99 6.68 -3.50
N ASP A 172 7.84 6.37 -2.53
CA ASP A 172 8.91 5.38 -2.63
C ASP A 172 8.42 4.00 -2.16
N ILE A 173 9.15 2.95 -2.54
CA ILE A 173 8.79 1.57 -2.19
C ILE A 173 9.91 0.93 -1.37
N TYR A 174 9.54 0.36 -0.22
CA TYR A 174 10.41 -0.53 0.53
C TYR A 174 9.91 -1.98 0.43
N VAL A 175 10.78 -2.90 0.03
CA VAL A 175 10.46 -4.32 -0.17
C VAL A 175 11.36 -5.20 0.69
N THR A 176 10.76 -6.06 1.52
CA THR A 176 11.50 -7.03 2.34
C THR A 176 11.68 -8.36 1.61
N ASN A 177 12.82 -9.03 1.82
CA ASN A 177 13.21 -10.23 1.08
C ASN A 177 13.67 -11.37 2.01
N SER A 178 13.37 -12.62 1.65
CA SER A 178 13.81 -13.82 2.41
C SER A 178 15.17 -14.40 2.01
N MET A 179 15.74 -14.05 0.85
CA MET A 179 16.99 -14.66 0.36
C MET A 179 17.96 -13.62 -0.24
N SER A 180 17.67 -12.35 -0.01
CA SER A 180 18.47 -11.20 -0.40
C SER A 180 18.21 -10.08 0.60
N ASP A 181 18.96 -8.99 0.48
CA ASP A 181 18.68 -7.78 1.25
C ASP A 181 17.35 -7.18 0.83
N ALA A 182 16.68 -6.53 1.77
CA ALA A 182 15.56 -5.66 1.48
C ALA A 182 16.00 -4.49 0.56
N LEU A 183 15.06 -3.98 -0.22
CA LEU A 183 15.28 -2.95 -1.24
C LEU A 183 14.51 -1.69 -0.87
N LEU A 184 15.17 -0.55 -0.96
CA LEU A 184 14.52 0.77 -0.96
C LEU A 184 14.64 1.38 -2.35
N LEU A 185 13.50 1.53 -3.00
CA LEU A 185 13.34 1.99 -4.37
C LEU A 185 12.80 3.41 -4.36
N ILE A 186 13.60 4.37 -4.84
CA ILE A 186 13.26 5.80 -4.86
C ILE A 186 12.60 6.15 -6.19
N ASN A 187 11.44 6.78 -6.12
CA ASN A 187 10.65 7.21 -7.27
C ASN A 187 11.18 8.55 -7.82
N ASP A 188 11.16 8.74 -9.13
CA ASP A 188 11.56 10.00 -9.79
C ASP A 188 10.39 10.96 -10.09
N GLY A 189 9.23 10.69 -9.48
CA GLY A 189 7.96 11.40 -9.70
C GLY A 189 7.28 11.11 -11.02
N LYS A 190 7.75 10.10 -11.76
CA LYS A 190 7.14 9.63 -13.01
C LYS A 190 6.89 8.13 -12.98
N GLY A 191 6.87 7.53 -11.79
CA GLY A 191 6.73 6.10 -11.59
C GLY A 191 7.93 5.29 -12.06
N ARG A 192 9.13 5.89 -12.17
CA ARG A 192 10.38 5.14 -12.35
C ARG A 192 11.18 5.12 -11.07
N PHE A 193 11.66 3.94 -10.76
CA PHE A 193 12.31 3.65 -9.50
C PHE A 193 13.79 3.34 -9.71
N ALA A 194 14.62 3.86 -8.82
CA ALA A 194 16.02 3.52 -8.71
C ALA A 194 16.32 2.96 -7.31
N GLU A 195 17.08 1.88 -7.24
CA GLU A 195 17.55 1.37 -5.95
C GLU A 195 18.53 2.36 -5.31
N SER A 196 18.26 2.75 -4.07
CA SER A 196 19.13 3.67 -3.32
C SER A 196 20.41 3.03 -2.78
N GLY A 197 20.50 1.69 -2.79
CA GLY A 197 21.59 0.90 -2.19
C GLY A 197 21.68 1.07 -0.67
N GLU A 198 22.82 0.68 -0.07
CA GLU A 198 23.04 0.82 1.39
C GLU A 198 23.02 2.28 1.90
N LYS A 199 23.07 3.28 1.00
CA LYS A 199 23.25 4.70 1.34
C LYS A 199 22.13 5.30 2.19
N LEU A 200 20.92 4.75 2.13
CA LEU A 200 19.79 5.20 2.95
C LEU A 200 19.47 4.23 4.11
N GLY A 201 20.29 3.20 4.33
CA GLY A 201 20.15 2.28 5.47
C GLY A 201 18.91 1.40 5.36
N GLY A 202 19.06 0.21 4.78
CA GLY A 202 17.92 -0.70 4.62
C GLY A 202 18.26 -2.16 4.38
N ALA A 203 19.55 -2.54 4.36
CA ALA A 203 19.93 -3.93 4.15
C ALA A 203 19.53 -4.79 5.35
N VAL A 204 18.33 -5.37 5.26
CA VAL A 204 17.84 -6.41 6.15
C VAL A 204 17.69 -7.68 5.35
N PHE A 205 18.68 -8.55 5.48
CA PHE A 205 18.63 -9.89 4.95
C PHE A 205 17.56 -10.70 5.71
N TYR A 206 16.64 -11.38 5.00
CA TYR A 206 15.62 -12.23 5.63
C TYR A 206 14.54 -11.48 6.45
N ALA A 207 14.05 -10.36 5.92
CA ALA A 207 12.96 -9.59 6.49
C ALA A 207 11.59 -9.95 5.89
N HIS A 208 10.53 -9.83 6.70
CA HIS A 208 9.14 -9.99 6.26
C HIS A 208 8.34 -8.73 6.60
N GLY A 209 8.33 -8.34 7.88
CA GLY A 209 7.65 -7.13 8.37
C GLY A 209 8.34 -5.84 7.97
N CYS A 210 7.57 -4.81 7.60
CA CYS A 210 8.09 -3.45 7.44
C CYS A 210 7.05 -2.39 7.82
N ALA A 211 7.50 -1.22 8.25
CA ALA A 211 6.64 -0.07 8.47
C ALA A 211 7.45 1.22 8.34
N LEU A 212 6.84 2.25 7.78
CA LEU A 212 7.39 3.60 7.74
C LEU A 212 6.64 4.50 8.73
N GLY A 213 7.36 5.44 9.35
CA GLY A 213 6.77 6.46 10.21
C GLY A 213 7.83 7.41 10.75
N ASP A 214 7.47 8.67 10.97
CA ASP A 214 8.34 9.66 11.62
C ASP A 214 8.37 9.42 13.14
N LEU A 215 9.36 8.67 13.62
CA LEU A 215 9.36 8.11 14.99
C LEU A 215 9.88 9.10 16.04
N ASP A 216 10.66 10.09 15.63
CA ASP A 216 11.20 11.10 16.54
C ASP A 216 10.72 12.53 16.28
N GLY A 217 9.86 12.71 15.29
CA GLY A 217 9.17 13.96 15.01
C GLY A 217 10.01 14.97 14.25
N ASP A 218 11.12 14.55 13.62
CA ASP A 218 11.98 15.43 12.83
C ASP A 218 11.48 15.68 11.41
N GLY A 219 10.43 14.96 10.98
CA GLY A 219 9.74 15.17 9.72
C GLY A 219 10.17 14.20 8.62
N ASP A 220 11.14 13.34 8.88
CA ASP A 220 11.60 12.33 7.96
C ASP A 220 10.94 10.99 8.31
N LEU A 221 10.54 10.20 7.31
CA LEU A 221 10.02 8.86 7.58
C LEU A 221 11.17 7.92 7.95
N ASP A 222 11.11 7.37 9.17
CA ASP A 222 11.96 6.28 9.63
C ASP A 222 11.38 4.94 9.21
N LEU A 223 12.24 3.92 9.20
CA LEU A 223 11.88 2.58 8.77
C LEU A 223 12.10 1.55 9.88
N VAL A 224 11.09 0.72 10.11
CA VAL A 224 11.21 -0.49 10.94
C VAL A 224 11.11 -1.71 10.03
N ALA A 225 12.03 -2.66 10.19
CA ALA A 225 12.00 -3.93 9.47
C ALA A 225 12.14 -5.13 10.43
N GLY A 226 11.18 -6.03 10.34
CA GLY A 226 11.05 -7.22 11.17
C GLY A 226 11.61 -8.47 10.50
N ASN A 227 12.43 -9.20 11.25
CA ASN A 227 13.10 -10.41 10.77
C ASN A 227 12.32 -11.68 11.11
N TRP A 228 12.29 -12.63 10.16
CA TRP A 228 11.57 -13.88 10.34
C TRP A 228 12.43 -15.00 10.94
N ARG A 229 13.74 -15.01 10.67
CA ARG A 229 14.62 -16.11 11.10
C ARG A 229 16.03 -15.63 11.42
N ASN A 230 16.60 -16.19 12.49
CA ASN A 230 18.03 -16.10 12.77
C ASN A 230 18.78 -17.04 11.81
N VAL A 231 19.62 -16.46 10.95
CA VAL A 231 20.46 -17.19 9.97
C VAL A 231 21.95 -17.11 10.33
N GLY A 232 22.26 -17.02 11.63
CA GLY A 232 23.62 -16.95 12.15
C GLY A 232 24.23 -15.55 12.03
N ALA A 233 25.53 -15.48 11.71
CA ALA A 233 26.30 -14.23 11.72
C ALA A 233 25.81 -13.16 10.74
N TYR A 234 25.06 -13.54 9.69
CA TYR A 234 24.52 -12.62 8.69
C TYR A 234 23.28 -11.85 9.18
N ASN A 235 22.49 -12.46 10.07
CA ASN A 235 21.35 -11.81 10.69
C ASN A 235 21.03 -12.49 12.04
N PRO A 236 21.31 -11.83 13.19
CA PRO A 236 21.06 -12.40 14.51
C PRO A 236 19.57 -12.54 14.86
N GLY A 237 18.65 -12.13 13.96
CA GLY A 237 17.20 -12.23 14.16
C GLY A 237 16.62 -11.04 14.93
N GLU A 238 17.35 -9.92 14.99
CA GLU A 238 16.91 -8.71 15.68
C GLU A 238 16.10 -7.82 14.75
N TRP A 239 15.10 -7.12 15.29
CA TRP A 239 14.40 -6.08 14.53
C TRP A 239 15.35 -4.92 14.31
N LYS A 240 15.28 -4.30 13.11
CA LYS A 240 16.07 -3.11 12.81
C LYS A 240 15.17 -1.90 12.72
N VAL A 241 15.64 -0.81 13.31
CA VAL A 241 15.08 0.54 13.15
C VAL A 241 16.13 1.38 12.44
N PHE A 242 15.78 1.92 11.30
CA PHE A 242 16.62 2.80 10.50
C PHE A 242 16.09 4.21 10.66
N ARG A 243 16.94 5.07 11.22
CA ARG A 243 16.64 6.48 11.30
C ARG A 243 17.01 7.12 9.97
N ASN A 244 16.05 7.79 9.36
CA ASN A 244 16.27 8.56 8.16
C ASN A 244 16.72 9.99 8.50
N ARG A 245 17.50 10.60 7.61
CA ARG A 245 17.96 11.99 7.73
C ARG A 245 18.07 12.56 6.33
N THR A 246 16.99 13.15 5.83
CA THR A 246 17.02 13.80 4.54
C THR A 246 17.42 15.28 4.67
N ASN A 247 17.87 15.85 3.56
CA ASN A 247 18.25 17.27 3.45
C ASN A 247 17.08 18.15 2.98
N THR A 248 15.90 17.58 2.77
CA THR A 248 14.67 18.22 2.32
C THR A 248 13.74 18.44 3.51
N PRO A 249 13.77 19.61 4.16
CA PRO A 249 13.08 19.83 5.44
C PRO A 249 11.58 20.12 5.28
N ASN A 250 11.06 20.16 4.05
CA ASN A 250 9.69 20.56 3.81
C ASN A 250 8.82 19.32 3.70
N TYR A 251 7.99 19.12 4.71
CA TYR A 251 7.01 18.04 4.78
C TYR A 251 5.69 18.58 5.30
N LEU A 252 4.66 17.75 5.25
CA LEU A 252 3.37 17.96 5.88
C LEU A 252 2.94 16.66 6.56
N LYS A 253 2.36 16.75 7.76
CA LYS A 253 1.66 15.64 8.41
C LYS A 253 0.19 15.97 8.57
N VAL A 254 -0.69 15.00 8.35
CA VAL A 254 -2.15 15.19 8.46
C VAL A 254 -2.74 14.04 9.25
N ASN A 255 -3.31 14.35 10.41
CA ASN A 255 -4.16 13.46 11.19
C ASN A 255 -5.61 13.70 10.75
N VAL A 256 -6.31 12.64 10.34
CA VAL A 256 -7.70 12.76 9.92
C VAL A 256 -8.59 11.91 10.82
N ARG A 257 -9.75 12.45 11.20
CA ARG A 257 -10.75 11.77 12.01
C ARG A 257 -12.13 11.85 11.37
N GLY A 258 -12.75 10.70 11.13
CA GLY A 258 -14.11 10.65 10.60
C GLY A 258 -15.21 10.62 11.66
N LYS A 259 -16.39 11.14 11.29
CA LYS A 259 -17.62 11.20 12.10
C LYS A 259 -18.76 10.36 11.54
N LYS A 260 -19.03 10.44 10.24
CA LYS A 260 -20.07 9.67 9.57
C LYS A 260 -19.50 8.51 8.76
N SER A 261 -18.37 8.72 8.10
CA SER A 261 -17.75 7.68 7.26
C SER A 261 -17.24 6.53 8.11
N ASN A 262 -16.15 6.75 8.85
CA ASN A 262 -15.61 5.83 9.85
C ASN A 262 -14.66 6.58 10.77
N ARG A 263 -14.52 6.15 12.04
CA ARG A 263 -13.74 6.90 13.06
C ARG A 263 -12.25 7.05 12.73
N SER A 264 -11.69 6.09 11.98
CA SER A 264 -10.29 6.07 11.56
C SER A 264 -10.03 6.81 10.25
N ALA A 265 -11.07 7.39 9.63
CA ALA A 265 -11.02 8.07 8.33
C ALA A 265 -10.40 7.24 7.19
N VAL A 266 -10.48 5.91 7.27
CA VAL A 266 -9.97 5.00 6.22
C VAL A 266 -10.71 5.29 4.92
N MET A 267 -9.96 5.37 3.81
CA MET A 267 -10.34 5.84 2.47
C MET A 267 -10.55 7.36 2.33
N SER A 268 -10.22 8.15 3.35
CA SER A 268 -10.07 9.59 3.13
C SER A 268 -8.86 9.88 2.26
N ARG A 269 -9.02 10.80 1.31
CA ARG A 269 -7.93 11.28 0.45
C ARG A 269 -7.44 12.63 0.93
N VAL A 270 -6.13 12.73 1.15
CA VAL A 270 -5.42 13.97 1.43
C VAL A 270 -4.75 14.41 0.14
N MET A 271 -5.28 15.47 -0.47
CA MET A 271 -4.76 16.07 -1.69
C MET A 271 -3.96 17.32 -1.32
N VAL A 272 -2.77 17.47 -1.91
CA VAL A 272 -1.92 18.65 -1.73
C VAL A 272 -1.81 19.39 -3.04
N TYR A 273 -2.03 20.71 -2.99
CA TYR A 273 -1.95 21.60 -4.15
C TYR A 273 -0.98 22.75 -3.87
N ARG A 274 -0.50 23.40 -4.93
CA ARG A 274 0.18 24.69 -4.80
C ARG A 274 -0.75 25.70 -4.12
N ALA A 275 -0.17 26.56 -3.28
CA ALA A 275 -0.92 27.56 -2.52
C ALA A 275 -1.82 28.42 -3.43
N GLY A 276 -3.09 28.54 -3.05
CA GLY A 276 -4.13 29.27 -3.78
C GLY A 276 -4.73 28.54 -4.99
N GLN A 277 -4.35 27.28 -5.24
CA GLN A 277 -4.77 26.53 -6.44
C GLN A 277 -5.71 25.35 -6.16
N ALA A 278 -5.98 25.02 -4.90
CA ALA A 278 -6.87 23.91 -4.54
C ALA A 278 -8.31 24.11 -5.04
N LYS A 279 -8.84 25.34 -5.03
CA LYS A 279 -10.24 25.63 -5.39
C LYS A 279 -10.58 25.23 -6.83
N ASN A 280 -9.62 25.37 -7.72
CA ASN A 280 -9.69 25.04 -9.14
C ASN A 280 -8.99 23.72 -9.47
N LYS A 281 -8.59 22.96 -8.44
CA LYS A 281 -7.86 21.69 -8.54
C LYS A 281 -6.67 21.76 -9.53
N SER A 282 -5.99 22.91 -9.57
CA SER A 282 -4.81 23.10 -10.41
C SER A 282 -3.53 23.04 -9.58
N GLY A 283 -2.40 22.74 -10.21
CA GLY A 283 -1.12 22.61 -9.49
C GLY A 283 -1.17 21.56 -8.39
N PHE A 284 -1.76 20.41 -8.69
CA PHE A 284 -1.66 19.22 -7.88
C PHE A 284 -0.19 18.87 -7.61
N LEU A 285 0.10 18.45 -6.38
CA LEU A 285 1.45 18.12 -5.92
C LEU A 285 1.53 16.65 -5.50
N ALA A 286 0.59 16.18 -4.68
CA ALA A 286 0.57 14.80 -4.23
C ALA A 286 -0.81 14.39 -3.68
N MET A 287 -1.12 13.09 -3.71
CA MET A 287 -2.24 12.50 -2.98
C MET A 287 -1.78 11.36 -2.07
N ARG A 288 -2.41 11.24 -0.91
CA ARG A 288 -2.31 10.07 -0.04
C ARG A 288 -3.70 9.63 0.39
N GLU A 289 -3.97 8.34 0.29
CA GLU A 289 -5.17 7.73 0.86
C GLU A 289 -4.85 7.13 2.24
N ILE A 290 -5.77 7.32 3.19
CA ILE A 290 -5.66 6.70 4.50
C ILE A 290 -6.08 5.23 4.40
N THR A 291 -5.12 4.32 4.55
CA THR A 291 -5.36 2.88 4.47
C THR A 291 -5.26 2.22 5.85
N ALA A 292 -6.17 1.29 6.16
CA ALA A 292 -6.10 0.47 7.37
C ALA A 292 -5.56 -0.93 7.07
N GLY A 293 -4.35 -0.95 6.49
CA GLY A 293 -3.64 -2.16 6.08
C GLY A 293 -3.60 -2.31 4.57
N ASN A 294 -2.42 -2.66 4.07
CA ASN A 294 -2.13 -2.88 2.66
C ASN A 294 -1.46 -4.25 2.53
N GLY A 295 -2.23 -5.30 2.24
CA GLY A 295 -1.66 -6.63 2.07
C GLY A 295 -1.00 -7.18 3.34
N THR A 296 0.04 -8.00 3.15
CA THR A 296 0.66 -8.78 4.22
C THR A 296 2.01 -8.19 4.58
N PHE A 297 2.22 -7.99 5.89
CA PHE A 297 3.45 -7.52 6.52
C PHE A 297 3.78 -6.00 6.54
N PRO A 298 2.98 -5.05 5.99
CA PRO A 298 3.13 -3.64 6.34
C PRO A 298 2.19 -3.15 7.43
N GLY A 299 2.59 -2.06 8.10
CA GLY A 299 1.81 -1.45 9.18
C GLY A 299 2.17 0.02 9.40
N ASN A 300 2.02 0.85 8.36
CA ASN A 300 2.21 2.30 8.49
C ASN A 300 1.15 2.91 9.44
N PRO A 301 1.46 4.01 10.15
CA PRO A 301 0.48 4.75 10.93
C PRO A 301 -0.60 5.36 10.02
N LEU A 302 -1.77 5.65 10.59
CA LEU A 302 -2.85 6.36 9.87
C LEU A 302 -2.53 7.85 9.62
N GLN A 303 -1.52 8.40 10.30
CA GLN A 303 -1.07 9.76 10.06
C GLN A 303 -0.47 9.81 8.65
N VAL A 304 -1.03 10.67 7.82
CA VAL A 304 -0.52 10.92 6.47
C VAL A 304 0.74 11.77 6.57
N HIS A 305 1.76 11.41 5.80
CA HIS A 305 2.95 12.20 5.57
C HIS A 305 3.09 12.48 4.07
N VAL A 306 3.45 13.72 3.74
CA VAL A 306 3.69 14.18 2.37
C VAL A 306 4.93 15.06 2.38
N GLY A 307 5.95 14.69 1.62
CA GLY A 307 7.06 15.55 1.25
C GLY A 307 6.59 16.69 0.36
N LEU A 308 7.24 17.84 0.51
CA LEU A 308 6.90 19.04 -0.26
C LEU A 308 8.06 19.47 -1.15
N GLY A 309 9.19 18.75 -1.13
CA GLY A 309 10.41 19.09 -1.85
C GLY A 309 10.84 20.54 -1.55
N ALA A 310 10.81 21.40 -2.57
CA ALA A 310 11.13 22.82 -2.42
C ALA A 310 9.94 23.71 -2.02
N VAL A 311 8.72 23.18 -1.99
CA VAL A 311 7.49 23.93 -1.68
C VAL A 311 7.42 24.27 -0.20
N LYS A 312 7.31 25.57 0.10
CA LYS A 312 7.24 26.08 1.48
C LYS A 312 5.81 26.30 1.98
N THR A 313 4.86 26.34 1.07
CA THR A 313 3.46 26.63 1.36
C THR A 313 2.56 25.95 0.34
N CYS A 314 1.53 25.26 0.80
CA CYS A 314 0.59 24.49 -0.02
C CYS A 314 -0.86 24.72 0.45
N ASP A 315 -1.82 24.28 -0.35
CA ASP A 315 -3.19 24.08 0.08
C ASP A 315 -3.41 22.58 0.32
N VAL A 316 -4.18 22.23 1.35
CA VAL A 316 -4.51 20.84 1.68
C VAL A 316 -6.01 20.65 1.56
N VAL A 317 -6.44 19.61 0.86
CA VAL A 317 -7.84 19.21 0.75
C VAL A 317 -7.99 17.80 1.29
N VAL A 318 -8.85 17.62 2.28
CA VAL A 318 -9.20 16.29 2.79
C VAL A 318 -10.61 15.94 2.35
N THR A 319 -10.75 14.87 1.59
CA THR A 319 -12.04 14.33 1.16
C THR A 319 -12.41 13.13 2.03
N PHE A 320 -13.62 13.14 2.59
CA PHE A 320 -14.11 12.05 3.44
C PHE A 320 -14.91 11.02 2.64
N PRO A 321 -14.66 9.71 2.83
CA PRO A 321 -15.34 8.66 2.10
C PRO A 321 -16.81 8.61 2.51
N THR A 322 -17.70 7.97 1.75
CA THR A 322 -19.15 7.90 2.03
C THR A 322 -19.93 9.23 1.96
N THR A 323 -19.43 10.33 2.53
CA THR A 323 -20.11 11.63 2.52
C THR A 323 -19.68 12.53 1.38
N GLY A 324 -18.51 12.28 0.78
CA GLY A 324 -17.93 13.10 -0.29
C GLY A 324 -17.58 14.53 0.15
N ARG A 325 -17.51 14.77 1.47
CA ARG A 325 -17.26 16.09 2.03
C ARG A 325 -15.80 16.46 1.91
N GLU A 326 -15.52 17.69 1.52
CA GLU A 326 -14.17 18.23 1.45
C GLU A 326 -13.94 19.25 2.59
N VAL A 327 -12.76 19.18 3.21
CA VAL A 327 -12.21 20.24 4.07
C VAL A 327 -11.01 20.84 3.35
N VAL A 328 -11.07 22.13 3.04
CA VAL A 328 -10.00 22.87 2.37
C VAL A 328 -9.28 23.76 3.36
N ILE A 329 -7.96 23.60 3.46
CA ILE A 329 -7.08 24.36 4.36
C ILE A 329 -6.05 25.08 3.48
N PRO A 330 -6.24 26.38 3.18
CA PRO A 330 -5.36 27.11 2.29
C PRO A 330 -4.10 27.60 3.00
N ASN A 331 -3.02 27.81 2.24
CA ASN A 331 -1.77 28.45 2.68
C ASN A 331 -1.10 27.81 3.91
N VAL A 332 -1.09 26.47 3.98
CA VAL A 332 -0.39 25.70 5.00
C VAL A 332 1.12 25.79 4.78
N ALA A 333 1.85 26.29 5.76
CA ALA A 333 3.31 26.28 5.74
C ALA A 333 3.87 24.85 5.86
N ALA A 334 5.01 24.58 5.24
CA ALA A 334 5.74 23.33 5.43
C ALA A 334 6.17 23.12 6.90
N GLY A 335 6.39 21.87 7.29
CA GLY A 335 6.76 21.44 8.64
C GLY A 335 5.59 21.45 9.63
N LYS A 336 4.34 21.43 9.13
CA LYS A 336 3.14 21.44 9.97
C LYS A 336 2.53 20.06 10.10
N THR A 337 1.97 19.80 11.28
CA THR A 337 1.01 18.72 11.51
C THR A 337 -0.38 19.35 11.57
N LEU A 338 -1.32 18.85 10.76
CA LEU A 338 -2.71 19.27 10.74
C LEU A 338 -3.59 18.21 11.41
N ASP A 339 -4.59 18.66 12.16
CA ASP A 339 -5.67 17.80 12.64
C ASP A 339 -6.96 18.17 11.91
N VAL A 340 -7.51 17.23 11.14
CA VAL A 340 -8.69 17.46 10.29
C VAL A 340 -9.81 16.50 10.71
N GLU A 341 -10.96 17.05 11.03
CA GLU A 341 -12.13 16.27 11.46
C GLU A 341 -13.25 16.38 10.43
N GLU A 342 -13.98 15.29 10.19
CA GLU A 342 -15.11 15.29 9.29
C GLU A 342 -16.18 16.29 9.78
N PRO A 343 -16.65 17.20 8.91
CA PRO A 343 -17.61 18.23 9.31
C PRO A 343 -19.00 17.63 9.61
N ASP A 344 -19.70 18.19 10.59
CA ASP A 344 -20.93 17.58 11.13
C ASP A 344 -22.16 17.68 10.23
N ARG A 345 -22.37 18.80 9.54
CA ARG A 345 -23.40 18.92 8.50
C ARG A 345 -22.97 19.92 7.46
#